data_AF-A0A512NMS9-F1
#
_entry.id   AF-A0A512NMS9-F1
#
_cell.length_a   1.000
_cell.length_b   1.000
_cell.length_c   1.000
_cell.angle_alpha   90.00
_cell.angle_beta   90.00
_cell.angle_gamma   90.00
#
_symmetry.space_group_name_H-M   'P 1'
#
loop_
_entity.id
_entity.type
_entity.pdbx_description
1 polymer ?
#
loop_
_entity_poly.entity_id
_entity_poly.type
_entity_poly.pdbx_seq_one_letter_code
_entity_poly.pdbx_strand_id
1 'polypeptide(L)'
;MHAFPFQTFDDIAKHSLEVHIYCPNCHRQAGPIDLGDDRLRGRAFTGTRFVCSVDRAYGTAHRPRVCGCLGYIVIKPPARDFIPPSRSIPWCSIECPRCVPHWEVSQAAKHLPPWNRIWTAPSVRVACPACRSALTTVWHGEDGIPFTPGYRRSNDQSDDGAVGP
;
A
#
# COMPACT_ATOMS: atom_id res chain seq x y z
N MET A 1 -6.33 -20.32 -8.96
CA MET A 1 -5.71 -19.02 -8.60
C MET A 1 -6.73 -17.95 -8.92
N HIS A 2 -7.05 -17.09 -7.95
CA HIS A 2 -8.04 -16.01 -8.12
C HIS A 2 -7.46 -14.88 -8.97
N ALA A 3 -8.31 -14.19 -9.72
CA ALA A 3 -7.91 -12.96 -10.40
C ALA A 3 -7.71 -11.83 -9.38
N PHE A 4 -6.68 -11.00 -9.58
CA PHE A 4 -6.55 -9.75 -8.85
C PHE A 4 -7.70 -8.79 -9.24
N PRO A 5 -8.27 -8.01 -8.31
CA PRO A 5 -9.53 -7.29 -8.54
C PRO A 5 -9.35 -6.06 -9.44
N PHE A 6 -8.13 -5.62 -9.69
CA PHE A 6 -7.84 -4.44 -10.50
C PHE A 6 -7.08 -4.83 -11.76
N GLN A 7 -7.48 -4.26 -12.89
CA GLN A 7 -6.68 -4.30 -14.11
C GLN A 7 -6.20 -2.90 -14.48
N THR A 8 -7.04 -1.89 -14.23
CA THR A 8 -6.81 -0.49 -14.61
C THR A 8 -6.79 0.45 -13.42
N PHE A 9 -6.34 1.69 -13.64
CA PHE A 9 -6.50 2.75 -12.64
C PHE A 9 -7.98 3.05 -12.32
N ASP A 10 -8.87 2.93 -13.31
CA ASP A 10 -10.31 3.12 -13.12
C ASP A 10 -10.89 2.11 -12.12
N ASP A 11 -10.40 0.86 -12.15
CA ASP A 11 -10.83 -0.15 -11.19
C ASP A 11 -10.40 0.21 -9.77
N ILE A 12 -9.18 0.72 -9.61
CA ILE A 12 -8.67 1.18 -8.31
C ILE A 12 -9.51 2.36 -7.80
N ALA A 13 -9.83 3.31 -8.68
CA ALA A 13 -10.64 4.49 -8.36
C ALA A 13 -12.07 4.15 -7.92
N LYS A 14 -12.72 3.16 -8.55
CA LYS A 14 -14.06 2.67 -8.15
C LYS A 14 -14.11 2.18 -6.70
N HIS A 15 -12.98 1.74 -6.16
CA HIS A 15 -12.86 1.27 -4.79
C HIS A 15 -12.36 2.35 -3.81
N SER A 16 -12.28 3.62 -4.26
CA SER A 16 -11.78 4.75 -3.46
C SER A 16 -10.38 4.51 -2.86
N LEU A 17 -9.57 3.69 -3.52
CA LEU A 17 -8.19 3.44 -3.11
C LEU A 17 -7.28 4.53 -3.66
N GLU A 18 -6.18 4.78 -2.96
CA GLU A 18 -5.17 5.74 -3.35
C GLU A 18 -4.03 5.06 -4.08
N VAL A 19 -3.51 5.71 -5.11
CA VAL A 19 -2.26 5.30 -5.77
C VAL A 19 -1.16 6.29 -5.44
N HIS A 20 -0.07 5.75 -4.91
CA HIS A 20 1.16 6.49 -4.65
C HIS A 20 2.28 5.91 -5.49
N ILE A 21 3.26 6.73 -5.83
CA ILE A 21 4.46 6.33 -6.56
C ILE A 21 5.66 6.43 -5.63
N TYR A 22 6.34 5.32 -5.38
CA TYR A 22 7.57 5.30 -4.60
C TYR A 22 8.79 5.21 -5.53
N CYS A 23 9.77 6.09 -5.29
CA CYS A 23 11.05 6.07 -5.97
C CYS A 23 12.09 5.33 -5.12
N PRO A 24 12.58 4.16 -5.55
CA PRO A 24 13.54 3.37 -4.76
C PRO A 24 14.92 4.03 -4.65
N ASN A 25 15.26 4.93 -5.58
CA ASN A 25 16.56 5.61 -5.58
C ASN A 25 16.56 6.87 -4.67
N CYS A 26 15.42 7.56 -4.57
CA CYS A 26 15.27 8.73 -3.70
C CYS A 26 14.68 8.40 -2.32
N HIS A 27 14.10 7.21 -2.15
CA HIS A 27 13.30 6.83 -0.99
C HIS A 27 12.16 7.81 -0.70
N ARG A 28 11.58 8.39 -1.76
CA ARG A 28 10.48 9.36 -1.69
C ARG A 28 9.23 8.76 -2.28
N GLN A 29 8.11 9.07 -1.65
CA GLN A 29 6.78 8.76 -2.16
C GLN A 29 6.12 10.05 -2.65
N ALA A 30 5.50 9.98 -3.83
CA ALA A 30 4.62 11.02 -4.36
C ALA A 30 3.19 10.48 -4.45
N GLY A 31 2.21 11.28 -4.05
CA GLY A 31 0.81 10.92 -4.15
C GLY A 31 -0.05 11.43 -2.99
N PRO A 32 -1.36 11.11 -2.99
CA PRO A 32 -2.03 10.30 -4.01
C PRO A 32 -2.02 10.99 -5.39
N ILE A 33 -1.83 10.21 -6.46
CA ILE A 33 -1.99 10.75 -7.82
C ILE A 33 -3.48 10.90 -8.15
N ASP A 34 -3.81 11.87 -8.99
CA ASP A 34 -5.18 12.05 -9.46
C ASP A 34 -5.57 10.91 -10.42
N LEU A 35 -6.39 9.98 -9.93
CA LEU A 35 -6.91 8.87 -10.73
C LEU A 35 -8.00 9.31 -11.73
N GLY A 36 -8.50 10.54 -11.63
CA GLY A 36 -9.40 11.15 -12.60
C GLY A 36 -8.69 11.73 -13.83
N ASP A 37 -7.36 11.78 -13.83
CA ASP A 37 -6.55 12.30 -14.94
C ASP A 37 -6.82 11.49 -16.22
N ASP A 38 -7.21 12.19 -17.29
CA ASP A 38 -7.53 11.58 -18.59
C ASP A 38 -6.38 10.74 -19.16
N ARG A 39 -5.12 11.04 -18.79
CA ARG A 39 -3.95 10.26 -19.21
C ARG A 39 -3.93 8.87 -18.60
N LEU A 40 -4.61 8.64 -17.48
CA LEU A 40 -4.66 7.35 -16.78
C LEU A 40 -5.92 6.54 -17.09
N ARG A 41 -6.96 7.17 -17.67
CA ARG A 41 -8.23 6.52 -17.99
C ARG A 41 -8.04 5.27 -18.83
N GLY A 42 -8.63 4.15 -18.38
CA GLY A 42 -8.54 2.85 -19.03
C GLY A 42 -7.14 2.22 -19.08
N ARG A 43 -6.10 2.87 -18.52
CA ARG A 43 -4.73 2.33 -18.55
C ARG A 43 -4.55 1.25 -17.52
N ALA A 44 -3.84 0.20 -17.92
CA ALA A 44 -3.40 -0.84 -17.00
C ALA A 44 -2.41 -0.27 -15.97
N PHE A 45 -2.66 -0.51 -14.68
CA PHE A 45 -1.78 0.03 -13.64
C PHE A 45 -0.41 -0.64 -13.64
N THR A 46 -0.37 -1.98 -13.79
CA THR A 46 0.86 -2.81 -13.73
C THR A 46 1.88 -2.54 -14.84
N GLY A 47 1.48 -1.87 -15.92
CA GLY A 47 2.37 -1.52 -17.05
C GLY A 47 2.68 -0.04 -17.15
N THR A 48 2.05 0.80 -16.32
CA THR A 48 2.25 2.25 -16.37
C THR A 48 3.54 2.63 -15.67
N ARG A 49 4.37 3.42 -16.35
CA ARG A 49 5.70 3.80 -15.89
C ARG A 49 5.69 5.23 -15.37
N PHE A 50 6.27 5.41 -14.19
CA PHE A 50 6.53 6.71 -13.59
C PHE A 50 8.03 6.90 -13.46
N VAL A 51 8.52 8.09 -13.83
CA VAL A 51 9.95 8.43 -13.78
C VAL A 51 10.14 9.52 -12.73
N CYS A 52 11.08 9.32 -11.82
CA CYS A 52 11.39 10.29 -10.80
C CYS A 52 12.09 11.53 -11.40
N SER A 53 11.47 12.70 -11.24
CA SER A 53 11.98 13.99 -11.72
C SER A 53 12.75 14.79 -10.65
N VAL A 54 12.95 14.24 -9.45
CA VAL A 54 13.64 14.93 -8.35
C VAL A 54 15.11 15.15 -8.72
N ASP A 55 15.56 16.39 -8.63
CA ASP A 55 16.98 16.72 -8.68
C ASP A 55 17.70 16.25 -7.41
N ARG A 56 18.76 15.47 -7.59
CA ARG A 56 19.58 14.94 -6.51
C ARG A 56 20.94 15.61 -6.50
N ALA A 57 21.35 16.09 -5.34
CA ALA A 57 22.72 16.47 -5.06
C ALA A 57 23.52 15.21 -4.68
N TYR A 58 24.66 15.00 -5.33
CA TYR A 58 25.58 13.90 -5.04
C TYR A 58 26.85 14.47 -4.42
N GLY A 59 26.71 15.01 -3.20
CA GLY A 59 27.77 15.80 -2.57
C GLY A 59 28.01 17.14 -3.27
N THR A 60 29.01 17.89 -2.82
CA THR A 60 29.31 19.25 -3.30
C THR A 60 30.14 19.26 -4.59
N ALA A 61 30.79 18.16 -4.94
CA ALA A 61 31.67 18.04 -6.11
C ALA A 61 30.90 17.79 -7.44
N HIS A 62 29.62 17.46 -7.38
CA HIS A 62 28.81 17.14 -8.54
C HIS A 62 27.64 18.10 -8.67
N ARG A 63 27.41 18.63 -9.88
CA ARG A 63 26.17 19.35 -10.19
C ARG A 63 24.97 18.45 -9.91
N PRO A 64 23.86 19.00 -9.38
CA PRO A 64 22.62 18.25 -9.23
C PRO A 64 22.21 17.61 -10.55
N ARG A 65 21.69 16.38 -10.48
CA ARG A 65 21.15 15.66 -11.64
C ARG A 65 19.78 15.10 -11.31
N VAL A 66 18.89 15.08 -12.29
CA VAL A 66 17.58 14.43 -12.19
C VAL A 66 17.77 12.95 -11.89
N CYS A 67 16.99 12.43 -10.94
CA CYS A 67 17.06 11.04 -10.51
C CYS A 67 16.83 10.05 -11.66
N GLY A 68 15.79 10.26 -12.48
CA GLY A 68 15.48 9.43 -13.65
C GLY A 68 15.06 7.98 -13.35
N CYS A 69 15.05 7.56 -12.09
CA CYS A 69 14.72 6.20 -11.69
C CYS A 69 13.23 5.90 -11.94
N LEU A 70 12.94 4.67 -12.35
CA LEU A 70 11.57 4.16 -12.43
C LEU A 70 11.00 4.02 -11.02
N GLY A 71 9.92 4.74 -10.75
CA GLY A 71 9.11 4.54 -9.55
C GLY A 71 8.18 3.35 -9.71
N TYR A 72 7.79 2.77 -8.58
CA TYR A 72 6.79 1.71 -8.53
C TYR A 72 5.49 2.18 -7.86
N ILE A 73 4.40 1.50 -8.20
CA ILE A 73 3.06 1.81 -7.71
C ILE A 73 2.86 1.18 -6.33
N VAL A 74 2.32 1.97 -5.41
CA VAL A 74 1.86 1.55 -4.08
C VAL A 74 0.38 1.89 -3.98
N ILE A 75 -0.46 0.87 -3.91
CA ILE A 75 -1.91 1.03 -3.72
C ILE A 75 -2.19 1.02 -2.21
N LYS A 76 -2.87 2.06 -1.73
CA LYS A 76 -3.15 2.26 -0.31
C LYS A 76 -4.65 2.42 -0.06
N PRO A 77 -5.16 2.03 1.13
CA PRO A 77 -6.46 2.52 1.56
C PRO A 77 -6.42 4.04 1.70
N PRO A 78 -7.57 4.73 1.55
CA PRO A 78 -7.64 6.15 1.87
C PRO A 78 -7.41 6.37 3.37
N ALA A 79 -7.03 7.59 3.76
CA ALA A 79 -6.65 7.91 5.15
C ALA A 79 -7.68 7.46 6.22
N ARG A 80 -8.98 7.51 5.90
CA ARG A 80 -10.07 7.06 6.80
C ARG A 80 -10.09 5.54 7.07
N ASP A 81 -9.58 4.76 6.11
CA ASP A 81 -9.58 3.29 6.13
C ASP A 81 -8.18 2.73 6.43
N PHE A 82 -7.21 3.62 6.66
CA PHE A 82 -5.86 3.25 7.09
C PHE A 82 -5.91 2.56 8.45
N ILE A 83 -5.21 1.43 8.55
CA ILE A 83 -5.10 0.66 9.79
C ILE A 83 -3.80 1.10 10.48
N PRO A 84 -3.87 1.88 11.57
CA PRO A 84 -2.67 2.26 12.31
C PRO A 84 -2.06 1.06 13.04
N PRO A 85 -0.76 1.10 13.38
CA PRO A 85 -0.09 0.03 14.11
C PRO A 85 -0.75 -0.37 15.45
N SER A 86 -1.52 0.55 16.05
CA SER A 86 -2.23 0.33 17.31
C SER A 86 -3.58 -0.40 17.16
N ARG A 87 -3.99 -0.79 15.95
CA ARG A 87 -5.24 -1.54 15.72
C ARG A 87 -4.95 -2.97 15.26
N SER A 88 -5.57 -3.91 15.95
CA SER A 88 -5.54 -5.34 15.60
C SER A 88 -6.66 -5.67 14.61
N ILE A 89 -6.49 -5.28 13.35
CA ILE A 89 -7.39 -5.63 12.25
C ILE A 89 -6.63 -6.53 11.29
N PRO A 90 -7.14 -7.71 10.90
CA PRO A 90 -6.49 -8.53 9.88
C PRO A 90 -6.43 -7.84 8.52
N TRP A 91 -5.22 -7.70 7.97
CA TRP A 91 -4.98 -7.15 6.64
C TRP A 91 -3.80 -7.86 5.97
N CYS A 92 -3.75 -7.78 4.65
CA CYS A 92 -2.69 -8.40 3.85
C CYS A 92 -1.91 -7.34 3.06
N SER A 93 -0.59 -7.42 3.06
CA SER A 93 0.23 -6.78 2.02
C SER A 93 0.32 -7.72 0.82
N ILE A 94 0.19 -7.16 -0.37
CA ILE A 94 0.21 -7.91 -1.63
C ILE A 94 1.25 -7.29 -2.53
N GLU A 95 2.08 -8.11 -3.16
CA GLU A 95 3.07 -7.62 -4.11
C GLU A 95 3.28 -8.59 -5.28
N CYS A 96 3.74 -8.04 -6.40
CA CYS A 96 4.16 -8.85 -7.53
C CYS A 96 5.69 -9.07 -7.52
N PRO A 97 6.17 -10.32 -7.38
CA PRO A 97 7.60 -10.61 -7.35
C PRO A 97 8.27 -10.61 -8.74
N ARG A 98 7.52 -10.31 -9.81
CA ARG A 98 7.97 -10.49 -11.20
C ARG A 98 7.86 -9.26 -12.09
N CYS A 99 6.92 -8.36 -11.82
CA CYS A 99 6.72 -7.18 -12.65
C CYS A 99 7.89 -6.20 -12.45
N VAL A 100 8.29 -5.55 -13.55
CA VAL A 100 9.25 -4.44 -13.55
C VAL A 100 8.63 -3.27 -14.33
N PRO A 101 8.36 -2.12 -13.71
CA PRO A 101 8.56 -1.83 -12.28
C PRO A 101 7.70 -2.71 -11.36
N HIS A 102 8.15 -2.84 -10.11
CA HIS A 102 7.41 -3.51 -9.05
C HIS A 102 6.03 -2.84 -8.84
N TRP A 103 5.15 -3.47 -8.08
CA TRP A 103 3.99 -2.83 -7.51
C TRP A 103 3.52 -3.59 -6.28
N GLU A 104 2.90 -2.86 -5.36
CA GLU A 104 2.40 -3.40 -4.10
C GLU A 104 1.03 -2.80 -3.71
N VAL A 105 0.33 -3.51 -2.84
CA VAL A 105 -0.82 -3.06 -2.05
C VAL A 105 -0.39 -3.10 -0.60
N SER A 106 -0.45 -1.96 0.09
CA SER A 106 0.07 -1.88 1.46
C SER A 106 -0.86 -2.49 2.51
N GLN A 107 -2.18 -2.29 2.40
CA GLN A 107 -3.15 -2.74 3.41
C GLN A 107 -4.47 -3.20 2.76
N ALA A 108 -4.50 -4.45 2.27
CA ALA A 108 -5.71 -5.12 1.84
C ALA A 108 -6.50 -5.65 3.05
N ALA A 109 -7.29 -4.79 3.69
CA ALA A 109 -8.06 -5.12 4.89
C ALA A 109 -9.08 -6.23 4.64
N LYS A 110 -9.04 -7.31 5.43
CA LYS A 110 -9.83 -8.52 5.16
C LYS A 110 -11.34 -8.29 5.07
N HIS A 111 -11.86 -7.34 5.84
CA HIS A 111 -13.30 -7.08 5.98
C HIS A 111 -13.83 -6.02 5.01
N LEU A 112 -12.96 -5.28 4.30
CA LEU A 112 -13.37 -4.22 3.39
C LEU A 112 -13.42 -4.70 1.94
N PRO A 113 -14.37 -4.22 1.13
CA PRO A 113 -14.31 -4.39 -0.32
C PRO A 113 -13.06 -3.70 -0.90
N PRO A 114 -12.47 -4.25 -1.99
CA PRO A 114 -12.86 -5.49 -2.67
C PRO A 114 -12.29 -6.77 -2.03
N TRP A 115 -11.48 -6.64 -0.98
CA TRP A 115 -10.65 -7.69 -0.41
C TRP A 115 -11.47 -8.81 0.26
N ASN A 116 -12.58 -8.46 0.90
CA ASN A 116 -13.48 -9.41 1.54
C ASN A 116 -14.04 -10.51 0.61
N ARG A 117 -14.04 -10.28 -0.71
CA ARG A 117 -14.44 -11.28 -1.71
C ARG A 117 -13.29 -12.18 -2.17
N ILE A 118 -12.05 -11.77 -1.92
CA ILE A 118 -10.84 -12.51 -2.31
C ILE A 118 -10.42 -13.40 -1.15
N TRP A 119 -10.42 -12.87 0.07
CA TRP A 119 -9.93 -13.56 1.26
C TRP A 119 -10.99 -14.47 1.90
N THR A 120 -11.56 -15.36 1.10
CA THR A 120 -12.60 -16.30 1.53
C THR A 120 -12.04 -17.55 2.20
N ALA A 121 -10.76 -17.86 1.99
CA ALA A 121 -10.07 -18.99 2.60
C ALA A 121 -8.57 -18.67 2.87
N PRO A 122 -7.93 -19.33 3.85
CA PRO A 122 -6.54 -19.06 4.24
C PRO A 122 -5.50 -19.30 3.14
N SER A 123 -5.80 -20.16 2.16
CA SER A 123 -4.85 -20.59 1.11
C SER A 123 -5.09 -19.94 -0.26
N VAL A 124 -5.90 -18.87 -0.31
CA VAL A 124 -6.19 -18.17 -1.56
C VAL A 124 -4.90 -17.63 -2.17
N ARG A 125 -4.62 -18.07 -3.40
CA ARG A 125 -3.56 -17.49 -4.24
C ARG A 125 -4.18 -16.57 -5.28
N VAL A 126 -3.60 -15.39 -5.44
CA VAL A 126 -4.04 -14.37 -6.40
C VAL A 126 -3.02 -14.25 -7.52
N ALA A 127 -3.49 -14.12 -8.77
CA ALA A 127 -2.65 -13.98 -9.95
C ALA A 127 -2.41 -12.51 -10.28
N CYS A 128 -1.17 -12.14 -10.58
CA CYS A 128 -0.85 -10.81 -11.13
C CYS A 128 -1.63 -10.56 -12.43
N PRO A 129 -2.28 -9.39 -12.59
CA PRO A 129 -3.07 -9.11 -13.78
C PRO A 129 -2.20 -8.93 -15.04
N ALA A 130 -0.93 -8.55 -14.91
CA ALA A 130 0.01 -8.46 -16.03
C ALA A 130 0.77 -9.77 -16.29
N CYS A 131 1.63 -10.19 -15.36
CA CYS A 131 2.55 -11.31 -15.60
C CYS A 131 1.98 -12.69 -15.25
N ARG A 132 0.74 -12.75 -14.74
CA ARG A 132 0.02 -13.98 -14.36
C ARG A 132 0.67 -14.84 -13.27
N SER A 133 1.85 -14.46 -12.78
CA SER A 133 2.52 -15.12 -11.67
C SER A 133 1.70 -14.99 -10.38
N ALA A 134 1.85 -15.95 -9.47
CA ALA A 134 1.27 -15.86 -8.14
C ALA A 134 1.84 -14.63 -7.42
N LEU A 135 0.95 -13.84 -6.82
CA LEU A 135 1.33 -12.72 -5.97
C LEU A 135 1.84 -13.23 -4.62
N THR A 136 2.81 -12.52 -4.07
CA THR A 136 3.22 -12.71 -2.67
C THR A 136 2.18 -12.02 -1.80
N THR A 137 1.74 -12.70 -0.76
CA THR A 137 0.76 -12.22 0.21
C THR A 137 1.32 -12.40 1.61
N VAL A 138 1.47 -11.33 2.37
CA VAL A 138 1.91 -11.38 3.78
C VAL A 138 0.78 -10.87 4.66
N TRP A 139 0.36 -11.68 5.62
CA TRP A 139 -0.74 -11.38 6.52
C TRP A 139 -0.25 -10.70 7.80
N HIS A 140 -1.00 -9.71 8.25
CA HIS A 140 -0.76 -8.95 9.47
C HIS A 140 -2.04 -8.96 10.33
N GLY A 141 -1.87 -9.16 11.63
CA GLY A 141 -2.97 -9.38 12.57
C GLY A 141 -3.44 -10.85 12.61
N GLU A 142 -4.06 -11.26 13.71
CA GLU A 142 -4.57 -12.63 13.89
C GLU A 142 -6.07 -12.73 13.60
N ASP A 143 -6.47 -13.79 12.88
CA ASP A 143 -7.87 -14.19 12.72
C ASP A 143 -8.39 -14.70 14.07
N GLY A 144 -9.04 -13.82 14.84
CA GLY A 144 -9.61 -14.18 16.14
C GLY A 144 -9.48 -13.10 17.21
N ILE A 145 -8.66 -12.06 17.01
CA ILE A 145 -8.61 -10.92 17.93
C ILE A 145 -9.79 -9.99 17.61
N PRO A 146 -10.77 -9.84 18.52
CA PRO A 146 -11.89 -8.93 18.30
C PRO A 146 -11.37 -7.50 18.11
N PHE A 147 -12.07 -6.73 17.27
CA PHE A 147 -11.84 -5.30 17.09
C PHE A 147 -11.74 -4.62 18.45
N THR A 148 -10.54 -4.19 18.84
CA THR A 148 -10.32 -3.42 20.06
C THR A 148 -9.95 -1.99 19.68
N PRO A 149 -10.72 -0.98 20.11
CA PRO A 149 -10.31 0.41 20.01
C PRO A 149 -9.03 0.62 20.83
N GLY A 150 -7.91 0.85 20.15
CA GLY A 150 -6.70 1.43 20.72
C GLY A 150 -5.83 0.49 21.55
N TYR A 151 -4.68 0.10 20.99
CA TYR A 151 -3.51 -0.22 21.78
C TYR A 151 -2.96 1.09 22.39
N ARG A 152 -3.32 1.41 23.65
CA ARG A 152 -2.48 2.32 24.46
C ARG A 152 -1.21 1.54 24.78
N ARG A 153 -0.05 2.06 24.37
CA ARG A 153 1.24 1.56 24.88
C ARG A 153 1.18 1.64 26.40
N SER A 154 1.33 0.50 27.07
CA SER A 154 1.42 0.37 28.52
C SER A 154 2.75 0.93 29.05
N ASN A 155 3.06 2.20 28.78
CA ASN A 155 4.25 2.87 29.29
C ASN A 155 3.97 4.15 30.09
N ASP A 156 2.70 4.45 30.42
CA ASP A 156 2.38 5.45 31.45
C ASP A 156 2.22 4.76 32.82
N GLN A 157 3.26 4.05 33.23
CA GLN A 157 3.48 3.72 34.64
C GLN A 157 4.54 4.69 35.17
N SER A 158 4.10 5.89 35.53
CA SER A 158 4.77 6.70 36.55
C SER A 158 3.76 7.65 37.21
N ASP A 159 3.70 7.49 38.53
CA ASP A 159 3.13 8.36 39.57
C ASP A 159 1.61 8.36 39.79
N ASP A 160 1.13 7.27 40.41
CA ASP A 160 0.08 7.38 41.44
C ASP A 160 0.74 7.47 42.82
N GLY A 161 0.61 8.63 43.44
CA GLY A 161 1.11 8.89 44.79
C GLY A 161 0.50 10.14 45.42
N ALA A 162 -0.80 10.39 45.25
CA ALA A 162 -1.50 11.42 46.01
C ALA A 162 -2.99 11.10 46.22
N VAL A 163 -3.36 10.70 47.45
CA VAL A 163 -4.69 10.86 48.08
C VAL A 163 -4.41 10.90 49.59
N GLY A 164 -4.94 11.77 50.44
CA GLY A 164 -5.99 12.80 50.43
C GLY A 164 -5.93 13.47 51.84
N PRO A 165 -7.00 14.03 52.43
CA PRO A 165 -8.43 13.86 52.13
C PRO A 165 -9.10 15.03 51.38
#